data_AF-A0A7S4I682-F1
#
_entry.id   AF-A0A7S4I682-F1
#
_cell.length_a   1.000
_cell.length_b   1.000
_cell.length_c   1.000
_cell.angle_alpha   90.00
_cell.angle_beta   90.00
_cell.angle_gamma   90.00
#
_symmetry.space_group_name_H-M   'P 1'
#
loop_
_entity.id
_entity.type
_entity.pdbx_description
1 polymer ?
#
loop_
_entity_poly.entity_id
_entity_poly.type
_entity_poly.pdbx_seq_one_letter_code
_entity_poly.pdbx_strand_id
1 'polypeptide(L)'
;NKQIPSSHFFVAMPEDLTLLVRNPFEFLEKEELPRLPIPPLSETLERYLRQVQPLLTYDQYEKTLANVRSFELSEGPILDEELRRLAKESPTSWLEGFWDTGYLEFR
;
A
#
# COMPACT_ATOMS: atom_id res chain seq x y z
N ASN A 1 54.55 -24.90 -31.86
CA ASN A 1 53.37 -24.54 -32.65
C ASN A 1 52.22 -25.50 -32.31
N LYS A 2 51.51 -25.27 -31.20
CA LYS A 2 50.34 -26.05 -30.82
C LYS A 2 49.19 -25.07 -30.57
N GLN A 3 48.25 -25.09 -31.52
CA GLN A 3 47.01 -24.31 -31.52
C GLN A 3 46.13 -24.76 -30.35
N ILE A 4 45.66 -23.82 -29.54
CA ILE A 4 44.63 -24.04 -28.52
C ILE A 4 43.27 -23.97 -29.25
N PRO A 5 42.36 -24.95 -29.12
CA PRO A 5 41.04 -24.81 -29.72
C PRO A 5 40.16 -23.90 -28.85
N SER A 6 39.61 -22.85 -29.46
CA SER A 6 38.60 -21.98 -28.87
C SER A 6 37.35 -22.79 -28.54
N SER A 7 37.05 -22.95 -27.24
CA SER A 7 35.77 -23.45 -26.78
C SER A 7 34.69 -22.40 -27.06
N HIS A 8 34.00 -22.54 -28.19
CA HIS A 8 32.77 -21.81 -28.45
C HIS A 8 31.67 -22.47 -27.59
N PHE A 9 31.34 -21.87 -26.46
CA PHE A 9 30.13 -22.22 -25.71
C PHE A 9 28.92 -21.71 -26.49
N PHE A 10 28.39 -22.55 -27.38
CA PHE A 10 27.10 -22.31 -27.99
C PHE A 10 26.02 -22.67 -26.96
N VAL A 11 25.46 -21.67 -26.29
CA VAL A 11 24.24 -21.86 -25.51
C VAL A 11 23.13 -22.11 -26.52
N ALA A 12 22.65 -23.35 -26.60
CA ALA A 12 21.53 -23.70 -27.46
C ALA A 12 20.30 -22.89 -27.03
N MET A 13 19.81 -22.05 -27.93
CA MET A 13 18.50 -21.43 -27.76
C MET A 13 17.43 -22.53 -27.90
N PRO A 14 16.49 -22.66 -26.95
CA PRO A 14 15.43 -23.64 -27.07
C PRO A 14 14.57 -23.36 -28.30
N GLU A 15 14.20 -24.40 -29.04
CA GLU A 15 13.32 -24.31 -30.23
C GLU A 15 11.93 -23.74 -29.88
N ASP A 16 11.54 -23.82 -28.60
CA ASP A 16 10.31 -23.27 -28.08
C ASP A 16 10.59 -22.02 -27.21
N LEU A 17 10.34 -20.84 -27.79
CA LEU A 17 10.48 -19.56 -27.11
C LEU A 17 9.42 -19.34 -26.02
N THR A 18 8.37 -20.18 -25.92
CA THR A 18 7.40 -20.07 -24.82
C THR A 18 8.02 -20.34 -23.45
N LEU A 19 9.15 -21.04 -23.38
CA LEU A 19 9.91 -21.21 -22.14
C LEU A 19 10.70 -19.95 -21.73
N LEU A 20 11.03 -19.07 -22.67
CA LEU A 20 11.58 -17.73 -22.38
C LEU A 20 10.48 -16.72 -22.04
N VAL A 21 9.24 -17.02 -22.43
CA VAL A 21 8.01 -16.32 -22.03
C VAL A 21 7.34 -17.05 -20.86
N ARG A 22 8.05 -17.93 -20.13
CA ARG A 22 7.57 -18.31 -18.80
C ARG A 22 7.65 -17.05 -17.94
N ASN A 23 6.50 -16.56 -17.51
CA ASN A 23 6.44 -15.54 -16.49
C ASN A 23 7.28 -16.07 -15.30
N PRO A 24 8.46 -15.49 -15.00
CA PRO A 24 9.28 -15.96 -13.89
C PRO A 24 8.57 -15.77 -12.54
N PHE A 25 7.39 -15.15 -12.57
CA PHE A 25 6.47 -14.91 -11.49
C PHE A 25 5.16 -15.72 -11.62
N GLU A 26 5.18 -16.90 -12.24
CA GLU A 26 4.02 -17.81 -12.32
C GLU A 26 3.39 -18.10 -10.93
N PHE A 27 4.18 -18.01 -9.86
CA PHE A 27 3.73 -18.13 -8.46
C PHE A 27 3.10 -16.85 -7.90
N LEU A 28 3.27 -15.68 -8.52
CA LEU A 28 2.57 -14.45 -8.17
C LEU A 28 1.14 -14.42 -8.73
N GLU A 29 0.80 -15.28 -9.69
CA GLU A 29 -0.51 -15.28 -10.36
C GLU A 29 -1.62 -15.94 -9.52
N LYS A 30 -1.28 -16.60 -8.40
CA LYS A 30 -2.23 -17.48 -7.70
C LYS A 30 -2.16 -17.43 -6.18
N GLU A 31 -2.29 -16.23 -5.61
CA GLU A 31 -2.98 -16.06 -4.33
C GLU A 31 -3.81 -14.78 -4.44
N GLU A 32 -5.13 -14.85 -4.19
CA GLU A 32 -5.93 -13.63 -4.05
C GLU A 32 -5.31 -12.79 -2.93
N LEU A 33 -4.67 -11.69 -3.28
CA LEU A 33 -4.03 -10.82 -2.30
C LEU A 33 -5.09 -10.33 -1.30
N PRO A 34 -4.80 -10.41 0.01
CA PRO A 34 -5.75 -9.94 1.01
C PRO A 34 -6.03 -8.45 0.81
N ARG A 35 -7.30 -8.07 0.98
CA ARG A 35 -7.72 -6.67 0.97
C ARG A 35 -7.00 -5.89 2.07
N LEU A 36 -6.60 -4.66 1.77
CA LEU A 36 -5.98 -3.77 2.77
C LEU A 36 -6.97 -3.50 3.91
N PRO A 37 -6.67 -3.86 5.16
CA PRO A 37 -7.61 -3.69 6.26
C PRO A 37 -7.75 -2.21 6.64
N ILE A 38 -8.93 -1.85 7.15
CA ILE A 38 -9.16 -0.56 7.79
C ILE A 38 -9.15 -0.79 9.31
N PRO A 39 -8.19 -0.21 10.05
CA PRO A 39 -8.12 -0.36 11.51
C PRO A 39 -9.38 0.22 12.20
N PRO A 40 -9.65 -0.12 13.46
CA PRO A 40 -10.66 0.57 14.26
C PRO A 40 -10.37 2.08 14.34
N LEU A 41 -11.43 2.89 14.28
CA LEU A 41 -11.31 4.35 14.38
C LEU A 41 -10.62 4.75 15.69
N SER A 42 -11.06 4.19 16.83
CA SER A 42 -10.47 4.48 18.14
C SER A 42 -8.96 4.20 18.19
N GLU A 43 -8.53 3.05 17.68
CA GLU A 43 -7.11 2.68 17.61
C GLU A 43 -6.32 3.68 16.75
N THR A 44 -6.90 4.14 15.64
CA THR A 44 -6.29 5.12 14.75
C THR A 44 -6.13 6.48 15.45
N LEU A 45 -7.16 6.94 16.16
CA LEU A 45 -7.13 8.20 16.92
C LEU A 45 -6.11 8.15 18.07
N GLU A 46 -6.03 7.04 18.81
CA GLU A 46 -5.03 6.85 19.87
C GLU A 46 -3.60 6.81 19.33
N ARG A 47 -3.38 6.12 18.20
CA ARG A 47 -2.08 6.09 17.52
C ARG A 47 -1.68 7.48 17.03
N TYR A 48 -2.63 8.24 16.46
CA TYR A 48 -2.40 9.62 16.04
C TYR A 48 -1.95 10.49 17.20
N LEU A 49 -2.69 10.50 18.31
CA LEU A 49 -2.36 11.29 19.50
C LEU A 49 -0.96 10.97 20.04
N ARG A 50 -0.60 9.69 20.14
CA ARG A 50 0.73 9.26 20.59
C ARG A 50 1.86 9.77 19.67
N GLN A 51 1.63 9.82 18.36
CA GLN A 51 2.64 10.27 17.40
C GLN A 51 2.83 11.79 17.41
N VAL A 52 1.76 12.56 17.58
CA VAL A 52 1.85 14.02 17.58
C VAL A 52 2.29 14.59 18.93
N GLN A 53 2.05 13.89 20.04
CA GLN A 53 2.41 14.35 21.39
C GLN A 53 3.85 14.87 21.52
N PRO A 54 4.92 14.18 21.06
CA PRO A 54 6.29 14.68 21.18
C PRO A 54 6.61 15.89 20.30
N LEU A 55 5.74 16.24 19.34
CA LEU A 55 5.91 17.35 18.41
C LEU A 55 5.23 18.64 18.90
N LEU A 56 4.42 18.56 19.94
CA LEU A 56 3.53 19.64 20.39
C LEU A 56 3.89 20.12 21.79
N THR A 57 3.65 21.41 22.05
CA THR A 57 3.64 21.93 23.42
C THR A 57 2.42 21.43 24.17
N TYR A 58 2.40 21.60 25.50
CA TYR A 58 1.26 21.21 26.34
C TYR A 58 -0.06 21.83 25.85
N ASP A 59 -0.10 23.15 25.66
CA ASP A 59 -1.31 23.86 25.21
C ASP A 59 -1.77 23.43 23.81
N GLN A 60 -0.83 23.08 22.93
CA GLN A 60 -1.16 22.57 21.60
C GLN A 60 -1.73 21.16 21.67
N TYR A 61 -1.15 20.30 22.50
CA TYR A 61 -1.60 18.93 22.69
C TYR A 61 -3.02 18.87 23.30
N GLU A 62 -3.31 19.72 24.30
CA GLU A 62 -4.66 19.84 24.89
C GLU A 62 -5.71 20.24 23.84
N LYS A 63 -5.37 21.19 22.95
CA LYS A 63 -6.25 21.55 21.82
C LYS A 63 -6.45 20.39 20.85
N THR A 64 -5.38 19.66 20.53
CA THR A 64 -5.46 18.48 19.66
C THR A 64 -6.32 17.38 20.28
N LEU A 65 -6.20 17.12 21.58
CA LEU A 65 -7.06 16.17 22.31
C LEU A 65 -8.54 16.55 22.20
N ALA A 66 -8.87 17.83 22.41
CA ALA A 66 -10.24 18.31 22.29
C ALA A 66 -10.78 18.11 20.85
N ASN A 67 -9.97 18.40 19.83
CA ASN A 67 -10.34 18.22 18.43
C ASN A 67 -10.57 16.74 18.09
N VAL A 68 -9.65 15.85 18.51
CA VAL A 68 -9.77 14.41 18.29
C VAL A 68 -11.03 13.85 18.95
N ARG A 69 -11.32 14.27 20.19
CA ARG A 69 -12.54 13.87 20.89
C ARG A 69 -13.80 14.39 20.20
N SER A 70 -13.78 15.63 19.71
CA SER A 70 -14.89 16.18 18.93
C SER A 70 -15.12 15.37 17.65
N PHE A 71 -14.04 15.03 16.94
CA PHE A 71 -14.11 14.22 15.72
C PHE A 71 -14.67 12.82 16.00
N GLU A 72 -14.18 12.14 17.05
CA GLU A 72 -14.66 10.81 17.46
C GLU A 72 -16.17 10.79 17.74
N LEU A 73 -16.72 11.87 18.30
CA LEU A 73 -18.13 11.98 18.68
C LEU A 73 -19.04 12.53 17.57
N SER A 74 -18.48 13.04 16.47
CA SER A 74 -19.25 13.69 15.40
C SER A 74 -18.98 13.08 14.03
N GLU A 75 -18.09 13.66 13.24
CA GLU A 75 -17.85 13.29 11.85
C GLU A 75 -17.09 11.97 11.72
N GLY A 76 -16.27 11.60 12.70
CA GLY A 76 -15.39 10.43 12.65
C GLY A 76 -16.12 9.13 12.33
N PRO A 77 -17.16 8.72 13.08
CA PRO A 77 -17.92 7.50 12.80
C PRO A 77 -18.59 7.52 11.42
N ILE A 78 -19.10 8.67 10.97
CA ILE A 78 -19.77 8.83 9.68
C ILE A 78 -18.75 8.60 8.54
N LEU A 79 -17.57 9.20 8.67
CA LEU A 79 -16.50 9.07 7.67
C LEU A 79 -15.86 7.68 7.69
N ASP A 80 -15.74 7.03 8.84
CA ASP A 80 -15.26 5.63 8.95
C ASP A 80 -16.24 4.66 8.28
N GLU A 81 -17.55 4.85 8.47
CA GLU A 81 -18.58 4.04 7.79
C GLU A 81 -18.51 4.23 6.27
N GLU A 82 -18.37 5.47 5.80
CA GLU A 82 -18.24 5.79 4.38
C GLU A 82 -16.96 5.20 3.77
N LEU A 83 -15.84 5.27 4.49
CA LEU A 83 -14.58 4.64 4.08
C LEU A 83 -14.72 3.12 3.97
N ARG A 84 -15.40 2.48 4.93
CA ARG A 84 -15.66 1.04 4.90
C ARG A 84 -16.60 0.64 3.76
N ARG A 85 -17.56 1.51 3.39
CA ARG A 85 -18.41 1.30 2.22
C ARG A 85 -17.58 1.38 0.93
N LEU A 86 -16.78 2.44 0.78
CA LEU A 86 -15.86 2.60 -0.34
C LEU A 86 -14.91 1.41 -0.49
N ALA A 87 -14.38 0.89 0.62
CA ALA A 87 -13.47 -0.27 0.59
C ALA A 87 -14.15 -1.58 0.18
N LYS A 88 -15.45 -1.74 0.44
CA LYS A 88 -16.23 -2.89 -0.05
C LYS A 88 -16.54 -2.79 -1.54
N GLU A 89 -16.81 -1.57 -2.03
CA GLU A 89 -17.16 -1.30 -3.42
C GLU A 89 -15.93 -1.26 -4.34
N SER A 90 -14.73 -1.01 -3.79
CA SER A 90 -13.48 -0.88 -4.55
C SER A 90 -13.04 -2.22 -5.17
N PRO A 91 -12.75 -2.26 -6.49
CA PRO A 91 -12.29 -3.48 -7.15
C PRO A 91 -10.89 -3.90 -6.69
N THR A 92 -10.08 -2.96 -6.21
CA THR A 92 -8.67 -3.09 -5.78
C THR A 92 -8.47 -2.55 -4.35
N SER A 93 -7.35 -1.90 -4.03
CA SER A 93 -7.14 -1.25 -2.74
C SER A 93 -7.99 0.01 -2.62
N TRP A 94 -8.68 0.19 -1.48
CA TRP A 94 -9.44 1.40 -1.20
C TRP A 94 -8.59 2.68 -1.18
N LEU A 95 -7.26 2.53 -1.05
CA LEU A 95 -6.30 3.63 -1.00
C LEU A 95 -5.80 4.08 -2.38
N GLU A 96 -5.91 3.24 -3.41
CA GLU A 96 -5.25 3.44 -4.72
C GLU A 96 -5.60 4.81 -5.32
N GLY A 97 -6.89 5.12 -5.46
CA GLY A 97 -7.32 6.40 -6.03
C GLY A 97 -6.90 7.62 -5.22
N PHE A 98 -6.88 7.53 -3.89
CA PHE A 98 -6.40 8.63 -3.04
C PHE A 98 -4.91 8.89 -3.23
N TRP A 99 -4.13 7.82 -3.42
CA TRP A 99 -2.70 7.92 -3.67
C TRP A 99 -2.43 8.55 -5.03
N ASP A 100 -3.10 8.06 -6.09
CA ASP A 100 -2.97 8.62 -7.44
C ASP A 100 -3.30 10.11 -7.48
N THR A 101 -4.44 10.53 -6.91
CA THR A 101 -4.81 11.94 -6.80
C THR A 101 -3.74 12.74 -6.04
N GLY A 102 -3.24 12.22 -4.92
CA GLY A 102 -2.23 12.90 -4.09
C GLY A 102 -0.91 13.17 -4.83
N TYR A 103 -0.49 12.28 -5.74
CA TYR A 103 0.76 12.44 -6.49
C TYR A 103 0.57 13.11 -7.86
N LEU A 104 -0.52 12.85 -8.55
CA LEU A 104 -0.69 13.21 -9.97
C LEU A 104 -1.47 14.52 -10.17
N GLU A 105 -2.34 14.89 -9.23
CA GLU A 105 -3.18 16.08 -9.37
C GLU A 105 -2.61 17.30 -8.65
N PHE A 106 -1.69 17.10 -7.69
CA PHE A 106 -1.01 18.19 -7.02
C PHE A 106 -0.08 18.95 -7.99
N ARG A 107 -0.27 20.27 -8.11
CA ARG A 107 0.51 21.16 -9.00
C ARG A 107 1.06 22.34 -8.23
#